data_AF-A0A7L2QKG3-F1
#
_entry.id   AF-A0A7L2QKG3-F1
#
_cell.length_a   1.000
_cell.length_b   1.000
_cell.length_c   1.000
_cell.angle_alpha   90.00
_cell.angle_beta   90.00
_cell.angle_gamma   90.00
#
_symmetry.space_group_name_H-M   'P 1'
#
loop_
_entity.id
_entity.type
_entity.pdbx_description
1 polymer ?
#
loop_
_entity_poly.entity_id
_entity_poly.type
_entity_poly.pdbx_seq_one_letter_code
_entity_poly.pdbx_strand_id
1 'polypeptide(L)'
;RPRTAPLGSLCVPGPLYSVRVLRAGFSEPGPEGSMRADGSVTLVWGGPLTVLVDTGGPWLRDELPGMLAQHGVRPKIVLFYVI
;
A
#
# COMPACT_ATOMS: atom_id res chain seq x y z
N ARG A 1 -11.98 -9.26 25.89
CA ARG A 1 -11.85 -9.84 24.53
C ARG A 1 -11.59 -8.70 23.55
N PRO A 2 -10.54 -8.74 22.72
CA PRO A 2 -10.33 -7.73 21.70
C PRO A 2 -11.48 -7.77 20.68
N ARG A 3 -11.88 -6.59 20.20
CA ARG A 3 -12.83 -6.41 19.09
C ARG A 3 -12.13 -5.62 18.00
N THR A 4 -12.47 -5.89 16.76
CA THR A 4 -11.98 -5.16 15.59
C THR A 4 -13.13 -4.45 14.90
N ALA A 5 -12.82 -3.36 14.22
CA ALA A 5 -13.71 -2.65 13.31
C ALA A 5 -12.86 -2.09 12.16
N PRO A 6 -13.44 -1.82 10.98
CA PRO A 6 -12.75 -1.09 9.94
C PRO A 6 -12.25 0.26 10.46
N LEU A 7 -11.02 0.64 10.08
CA LEU A 7 -10.36 1.83 10.61
C LEU A 7 -10.99 3.15 10.12
N GLY A 8 -11.72 3.14 9.01
CA GLY A 8 -12.38 4.32 8.41
C GLY A 8 -11.43 5.31 7.72
N SER A 9 -10.12 5.09 7.83
CA SER A 9 -9.06 5.84 7.15
C SER A 9 -8.00 4.88 6.65
N LEU A 10 -7.39 5.21 5.50
CA LEU A 10 -6.22 4.51 4.97
C LEU A 10 -4.90 5.17 5.39
N CYS A 11 -4.95 6.21 6.23
CA CYS A 11 -3.79 6.95 6.70
C CYS A 11 -3.75 6.95 8.23
N VAL A 12 -2.60 6.59 8.77
CA VAL A 12 -2.27 6.70 10.20
C VAL A 12 -1.11 7.70 10.33
N PRO A 13 -1.36 8.93 10.80
CA PRO A 13 -0.31 9.91 11.01
C PRO A 13 0.54 9.51 12.22
N GLY A 14 1.83 9.84 12.18
CA GLY A 14 2.73 9.69 13.30
C GLY A 14 3.86 10.72 13.27
N PRO A 15 4.51 10.97 14.42
CA PRO A 15 5.46 12.07 14.58
C PRO A 15 6.80 11.84 13.89
N LEU A 16 7.21 10.57 13.73
CA LEU A 16 8.43 10.20 12.99
C LEU A 16 8.09 9.55 11.65
N TYR A 17 7.13 8.62 11.65
CA TYR A 17 6.63 7.99 10.45
C TYR A 17 5.12 8.09 10.39
N SER A 18 4.61 8.41 9.20
CA SER A 18 3.22 8.23 8.83
C SER A 18 3.09 7.00 7.94
N VAL A 19 1.95 6.32 8.01
CA VAL A 19 1.65 5.11 7.25
C VAL A 19 0.39 5.34 6.42
N ARG A 20 0.40 4.88 5.17
CA ARG A 20 -0.72 5.00 4.23
C ARG A 20 -0.82 3.77 3.39
N VAL A 21 -2.00 3.19 3.37
CA VAL A 21 -2.38 2.21 2.38
C VAL A 21 -2.65 2.96 1.06
N LEU A 22 -1.75 2.81 0.09
CA LEU A 22 -1.90 3.37 -1.26
C LEU A 22 -3.00 2.62 -2.03
N ARG A 23 -3.04 1.29 -1.86
CA ARG A 23 -4.08 0.41 -2.39
C ARG A 23 -4.42 -0.64 -1.34
N ALA A 24 -5.70 -0.76 -1.00
CA ALA A 24 -6.16 -1.84 -0.14
C ALA A 24 -6.22 -3.14 -0.96
N GLY A 25 -5.68 -4.21 -0.39
CA GLY A 25 -5.77 -5.53 -0.97
C GLY A 25 -7.21 -6.06 -0.95
N PHE A 26 -7.48 -7.01 -1.84
CA PHE A 26 -8.77 -7.65 -1.94
C PHE A 26 -8.59 -9.12 -2.35
N SER A 27 -9.63 -9.89 -2.10
CA SER A 27 -9.71 -11.30 -2.47
C SER A 27 -11.18 -11.62 -2.70
N GLU A 28 -11.56 -11.73 -3.97
CA GLU A 28 -12.94 -11.89 -4.42
C GLU A 28 -13.09 -13.18 -5.24
N PRO A 29 -14.08 -14.03 -4.93
CA PRO A 29 -14.36 -15.22 -5.72
C PRO A 29 -14.84 -14.83 -7.12
N GLY A 30 -14.30 -15.52 -8.13
CA GLY A 30 -14.70 -15.42 -9.52
C GLY A 30 -15.49 -16.64 -10.00
N PRO A 31 -15.91 -16.65 -11.27
CA PRO A 31 -16.57 -17.79 -11.90
C PRO A 31 -15.69 -19.05 -11.87
N GLU A 32 -16.32 -20.22 -11.84
CA GLU A 32 -15.64 -21.52 -11.97
C GLU A 32 -14.50 -21.74 -10.95
N GLY A 33 -14.66 -21.21 -9.74
CA GLY A 33 -13.66 -21.36 -8.66
C GLY A 33 -12.39 -20.54 -8.85
N SER A 34 -12.37 -19.63 -9.83
CA SER A 34 -11.28 -18.64 -9.96
C SER A 34 -11.32 -17.61 -8.83
N MET A 35 -10.22 -16.89 -8.62
CA MET A 35 -10.11 -15.85 -7.61
C MET A 35 -9.49 -14.60 -8.24
N ARG A 36 -10.11 -13.43 -8.02
CA ARG A 36 -9.47 -12.13 -8.28
C ARG A 36 -8.89 -11.65 -6.96
N ALA A 37 -7.60 -11.40 -6.91
CA ALA A 37 -6.95 -10.93 -5.70
C ALA A 37 -5.79 -9.99 -6.04
N ASP A 38 -5.50 -9.09 -5.10
CA ASP A 38 -4.28 -8.29 -5.09
C ASP A 38 -3.86 -7.99 -3.65
N GLY A 39 -2.55 -7.83 -3.45
CA GLY A 39 -1.97 -7.43 -2.18
C GLY A 39 -2.25 -5.95 -1.88
N SER A 40 -2.26 -5.60 -0.58
CA SER A 40 -2.22 -4.18 -0.22
C SER A 40 -0.87 -3.59 -0.60
N VAL A 41 -0.82 -2.29 -0.88
CA VAL A 41 0.42 -1.55 -1.08
C VAL A 41 0.46 -0.42 -0.07
N THR A 42 1.54 -0.32 0.71
CA THR A 42 1.63 0.61 1.84
C THR A 42 2.88 1.48 1.76
N LEU A 43 2.70 2.79 1.89
CA LEU A 43 3.77 3.77 2.00
C LEU A 43 4.04 4.10 3.47
N VAL A 44 5.31 4.10 3.86
CA VAL A 44 5.80 4.61 5.15
C VAL A 44 6.76 5.77 4.86
N TRP A 45 6.47 6.95 5.42
CA TRP A 45 7.23 8.19 5.12
C TRP A 45 7.31 9.12 6.32
N GLY A 46 8.07 10.22 6.17
CA GLY A 46 8.22 11.29 7.17
C GLY A 46 9.53 11.21 7.96
N GLY A 47 10.12 10.02 8.06
CA GLY A 47 11.40 9.81 8.71
C GLY A 47 12.60 9.84 7.74
N PRO A 48 13.78 9.40 8.17
CA PRO A 48 14.99 9.38 7.33
C PRO A 48 14.88 8.42 6.13
N LEU A 49 13.95 7.47 6.17
CA LEU A 49 13.71 6.52 5.09
C LEU A 49 12.28 6.66 4.56
N THR A 50 12.13 6.56 3.24
CA THR A 50 10.83 6.32 2.60
C THR A 50 10.78 4.88 2.13
N VAL A 51 9.79 4.13 2.61
CA VAL A 51 9.67 2.68 2.41
C VAL A 51 8.36 2.36 1.73
N LEU A 52 8.43 1.48 0.75
CA LEU A 52 7.26 0.86 0.14
C LEU A 52 7.18 -0.59 0.64
N VAL A 53 6.07 -0.92 1.28
CA VAL A 53 5.76 -2.28 1.73
C VAL A 53 4.75 -2.87 0.77
N ASP A 54 5.14 -4.00 0.18
CA ASP A 54 4.53 -4.68 -0.96
C ASP A 54 4.42 -3.79 -2.22
N THR A 55 4.15 -4.41 -3.37
CA THR A 55 3.98 -3.70 -4.66
C THR A 55 2.70 -4.09 -5.39
N GLY A 56 1.92 -5.01 -4.82
CA GLY A 56 0.82 -5.68 -5.50
C GLY A 56 1.31 -6.53 -6.67
N GLY A 57 0.38 -6.95 -7.53
CA GLY A 57 0.73 -7.75 -8.70
C GLY A 57 1.31 -6.94 -9.86
N PRO A 58 1.88 -7.61 -10.88
CA PRO A 58 2.50 -6.98 -12.03
C PRO A 58 1.59 -6.02 -12.82
N TRP A 59 0.27 -6.19 -12.73
CA TRP A 59 -0.72 -5.31 -13.35
C TRP A 59 -0.69 -3.87 -12.80
N LEU A 60 -0.14 -3.63 -11.61
CA LEU A 60 0.02 -2.28 -11.04
C LEU A 60 1.24 -1.51 -11.55
N ARG A 61 2.04 -2.10 -12.43
CA ARG A 61 3.31 -1.54 -12.90
C ARG A 61 3.23 -0.07 -13.34
N ASP A 62 2.16 0.28 -14.07
CA ASP A 62 2.02 1.61 -14.64
C ASP A 62 1.26 2.58 -13.72
N GLU A 63 0.44 2.05 -12.80
CA GLU A 63 -0.35 2.85 -11.85
C GLU A 63 0.43 3.23 -10.58
N LEU A 64 1.28 2.33 -10.08
CA LEU A 64 2.01 2.49 -8.83
C LEU A 64 2.90 3.76 -8.79
N PRO A 65 3.65 4.11 -9.86
CA PRO A 65 4.39 5.38 -9.89
C PRO A 65 3.49 6.61 -9.74
N GLY A 66 2.28 6.56 -10.30
CA GLY A 66 1.28 7.63 -10.17
C GLY A 66 0.77 7.78 -8.74
N MET A 67 0.48 6.66 -8.06
CA MET A 67 0.08 6.65 -6.65
C MET A 67 1.17 7.24 -5.75
N LEU A 68 2.44 6.90 -5.97
CA LEU A 68 3.57 7.47 -5.24
C LEU A 68 3.70 8.98 -5.50
N ALA A 69 3.56 9.41 -6.76
CA ALA A 69 3.69 10.81 -7.14
C ALA A 69 2.62 11.72 -6.51
N GLN A 70 1.39 11.21 -6.32
CA GLN A 70 0.33 11.92 -5.58
C GLN A 70 0.73 12.26 -4.14
N HIS A 71 1.71 11.55 -3.58
CA HIS A 71 2.26 11.78 -2.24
C HIS A 71 3.65 12.42 -2.28
N GLY A 72 4.06 12.99 -3.42
CA GLY A 72 5.37 13.64 -3.58
C GLY A 72 6.55 12.68 -3.60
N VAL A 73 6.31 11.36 -3.67
CA VAL A 73 7.35 10.33 -3.70
C VAL A 73 7.64 9.95 -5.14
N ARG A 74 8.90 10.06 -5.55
CA ARG A 74 9.36 9.51 -6.84
C ARG A 74 9.84 8.07 -6.62
N PRO A 75 9.65 7.13 -7.56
CA PRO A 75 10.10 5.75 -7.39
C PRO A 75 11.59 5.61 -7.03
N LYS A 76 12.45 6.50 -7.58
CA LYS A 76 13.89 6.57 -7.25
C LYS A 76 14.21 6.96 -5.79
N ILE A 77 13.21 7.40 -5.03
CA ILE A 77 13.32 7.82 -3.61
C ILE A 77 12.87 6.66 -2.69
N VAL A 78 12.23 5.61 -3.21
CA VAL A 78 11.93 4.41 -2.43
C VAL A 78 13.24 3.69 -2.16
N LEU A 79 13.63 3.64 -0.88
CA LEU A 79 14.93 3.11 -0.48
C LEU A 79 14.90 1.60 -0.24
N PHE A 80 13.73 1.07 0.13
CA PHE A 80 13.53 -0.35 0.42
C PHE A 80 12.16 -0.83 -0.06
N TYR A 81 12.17 -2.04 -0.62
CA TYR A 81 10.98 -2.85 -0.85
C TYR A 81 10.95 -3.94 0.21
N VAL A 82 9.87 -4.00 0.98
CA VAL A 82 9.58 -5.12 1.86
C VAL A 82 8.49 -5.94 1.18
N ILE A 83 8.77 -7.21 0.90
CA ILE A 83 7.91 -8.19 0.20
C ILE A 83 7.77 -9.45 1.04
#